data_AF-N1MLY2-F1
#
_entry.id   AF-N1MLY2-F1
#
_cell.length_a   1.000
_cell.length_b   1.000
_cell.length_c   1.000
_cell.angle_alpha   90.00
_cell.angle_beta   90.00
_cell.angle_gamma   90.00
#
_symmetry.space_group_name_H-M   'P 1'
#
loop_
_entity.id
_entity.type
_entity.pdbx_description
1 polymer ?
#
loop_
_entity_poly.entity_id
_entity_poly.type
_entity_poly.pdbx_seq_one_letter_code
_entity_poly.pdbx_strand_id
1 'polypeptide(L)'
;MQDVPRALGLDFGTTNSVVAIACREQSDLVEFAGKEATGAVFRSALCFWHEEGAKGGLAHEAGPWAIAEYMEYPEDSRFLQSFKSVAASPIFESANIFEKRYRFEELGAMFLNRMVGHAGGALDQRPERIIVGRPVTYAGSRPDEALARKRYDAMFAGFGADIHYVYEPLI
;
A
#
# COMPACT_ATOMS: atom_id res chain seq x y z
N MET A 1 -31.47 1.20 5.68
CA MET A 1 -30.56 0.30 6.43
C MET A 1 -29.28 0.25 5.62
N GLN A 2 -28.22 0.96 6.04
CA GLN A 2 -26.95 0.97 5.32
C GLN A 2 -26.33 -0.43 5.46
N ASP A 3 -26.00 -1.04 4.33
CA ASP A 3 -25.48 -2.41 4.27
C ASP A 3 -24.04 -2.40 4.80
N VAL A 4 -23.77 -3.15 5.87
CA VAL A 4 -22.44 -3.15 6.51
C VAL A 4 -21.50 -4.03 5.68
N PRO A 5 -20.37 -3.49 5.21
CA PRO A 5 -19.42 -4.26 4.41
C PRO A 5 -18.80 -5.39 5.25
N ARG A 6 -18.77 -6.61 4.68
CA ARG A 6 -18.40 -7.84 5.43
C ARG A 6 -16.92 -8.13 5.42
N ALA A 7 -16.22 -7.75 4.36
CA ALA A 7 -14.79 -7.91 4.22
C ALA A 7 -14.22 -6.90 3.22
N LEU A 8 -12.95 -6.56 3.39
CA LEU A 8 -12.16 -5.80 2.42
C LEU A 8 -11.11 -6.73 1.82
N GLY A 9 -11.10 -6.86 0.50
CA GLY A 9 -10.03 -7.51 -0.25
C GLY A 9 -8.99 -6.49 -0.67
N LEU A 10 -7.72 -6.74 -0.35
CA LEU A 10 -6.58 -5.95 -0.82
C LEU A 10 -5.64 -6.87 -1.57
N ASP A 11 -5.57 -6.70 -2.88
CA ASP A 11 -4.48 -7.23 -3.67
C ASP A 11 -3.36 -6.19 -3.69
N PHE A 12 -2.37 -6.38 -2.82
CA PHE A 12 -1.19 -5.52 -2.76
C PHE A 12 -0.14 -6.10 -3.71
N GLY A 13 -0.15 -5.72 -4.98
CA GLY A 13 0.79 -6.22 -5.98
C GLY A 13 2.10 -5.41 -6.03
N THR A 14 3.10 -5.95 -6.74
CA THR A 14 4.42 -5.29 -6.86
C THR A 14 4.34 -3.99 -7.67
N THR A 15 3.46 -3.97 -8.67
CA THR A 15 3.33 -2.86 -9.61
C THR A 15 2.05 -2.06 -9.36
N ASN A 16 0.95 -2.77 -9.14
CA ASN A 16 -0.39 -2.22 -8.95
C ASN A 16 -1.00 -2.87 -7.72
N SER A 17 -1.88 -2.14 -7.06
CA SER A 17 -2.71 -2.62 -5.97
C SER A 17 -4.16 -2.27 -6.25
N VAL A 18 -5.07 -3.14 -5.84
CA VAL A 18 -6.52 -2.92 -5.94
C VAL A 18 -7.20 -3.25 -4.63
N VAL A 19 -8.27 -2.53 -4.33
CA VAL A 19 -9.10 -2.77 -3.15
C VAL A 19 -10.51 -3.11 -3.60
N ALA A 20 -11.11 -4.13 -3.01
CA ALA A 20 -12.49 -4.51 -3.21
C ALA A 20 -13.23 -4.54 -1.88
N ILE A 21 -14.48 -4.10 -1.86
CA ILE A 21 -15.37 -4.22 -0.70
C ILE A 21 -16.40 -5.29 -1.01
N ALA A 22 -16.50 -6.29 -0.14
CA ALA A 22 -17.51 -7.34 -0.25
C ALA A 22 -18.78 -6.97 0.53
N CYS A 23 -19.88 -6.87 -0.19
CA CYS A 23 -21.23 -6.63 0.32
C CYS A 23 -22.16 -7.78 -0.12
N ARG A 24 -22.61 -8.59 0.84
CA ARG A 24 -23.44 -9.79 0.59
C ARG A 24 -22.81 -10.77 -0.39
N GLU A 25 -23.41 -10.92 -1.58
CA GLU A 25 -22.98 -11.83 -2.66
C GLU A 25 -22.21 -11.10 -3.78
N GLN A 26 -21.94 -9.80 -3.59
CA GLN A 26 -21.25 -8.97 -4.57
C GLN A 26 -19.98 -8.37 -3.98
N SER A 27 -19.01 -8.10 -4.84
CA SER A 27 -17.78 -7.40 -4.50
C SER A 27 -17.53 -6.31 -5.51
N ASP A 28 -17.41 -5.07 -5.04
CA ASP A 28 -17.15 -3.91 -5.88
C ASP A 28 -15.73 -3.41 -5.65
N LEU A 29 -15.05 -3.03 -6.74
CA LEU A 29 -13.76 -2.36 -6.64
C LEU A 29 -13.94 -0.95 -6.08
N VAL A 30 -13.00 -0.53 -5.25
CA VAL A 30 -12.91 0.84 -4.76
C VAL A 30 -12.33 1.69 -5.87
N GLU A 31 -13.14 2.61 -6.38
CA GLU A 31 -12.68 3.66 -7.30
C GLU A 31 -11.99 4.77 -6.51
N PHE A 32 -10.76 5.12 -6.90
CA PHE A 32 -10.04 6.22 -6.27
C PHE A 32 -10.50 7.56 -6.84
N ALA A 33 -10.48 8.60 -6.01
CA ALA A 33 -10.97 9.93 -6.34
C ALA A 33 -9.82 10.95 -6.35
N GLY A 34 -9.90 11.91 -7.27
CA GLY A 34 -8.91 12.99 -7.43
C GLY A 34 -8.50 13.17 -8.88
N LYS A 35 -7.73 14.22 -9.17
CA LYS A 35 -7.35 14.60 -10.54
C LYS A 35 -6.44 13.56 -11.19
N GLU A 36 -5.61 12.88 -10.39
CA GLU A 36 -4.61 11.92 -10.82
C GLU A 36 -5.15 10.47 -10.77
N ALA A 37 -6.38 10.26 -10.31
CA ALA A 37 -6.96 8.94 -10.13
C ALA A 37 -7.03 8.15 -11.45
N THR A 38 -6.73 6.86 -11.38
CA THR A 38 -6.72 5.94 -12.54
C THR A 38 -7.80 4.85 -12.42
N GLY A 39 -8.97 5.24 -11.93
CA GLY A 39 -10.06 4.32 -11.57
C GLY A 39 -9.73 3.49 -10.33
N ALA A 40 -10.01 2.19 -10.38
CA ALA A 40 -9.78 1.27 -9.26
C ALA A 40 -8.32 0.81 -9.06
N VAL A 41 -7.40 1.20 -9.94
CA VAL A 41 -5.99 0.76 -9.87
C VAL A 41 -5.16 1.79 -9.12
N PHE A 42 -4.43 1.34 -8.09
CA PHE A 42 -3.50 2.16 -7.32
C PHE A 42 -2.06 1.70 -7.55
N ARG A 43 -1.19 2.55 -8.11
CA ARG A 43 0.21 2.18 -8.37
C ARG A 43 0.97 1.92 -7.07
N SER A 44 1.72 0.81 -6.99
CA SER A 44 2.54 0.45 -5.82
C SER A 44 3.83 1.26 -5.77
N ALA A 45 3.67 2.57 -5.62
CA ALA A 45 4.75 3.57 -5.63
C ALA A 45 4.54 4.62 -4.53
N LEU A 46 5.64 5.22 -4.11
CA LEU A 46 5.73 6.30 -3.14
C LEU A 46 6.63 7.41 -3.70
N CYS A 47 6.29 8.67 -3.39
CA CYS A 47 7.14 9.81 -3.66
C CYS A 47 7.32 10.60 -2.36
N PHE A 48 8.51 11.15 -2.14
CA PHE A 48 8.85 11.90 -0.93
C PHE A 48 9.55 13.21 -1.32
N TRP A 49 9.22 14.29 -0.63
CA TRP A 49 9.84 15.61 -0.81
C TRP A 49 9.89 16.36 0.52
N HIS A 50 10.74 17.39 0.59
CA HIS A 50 10.82 18.24 1.76
C HIS A 50 9.64 19.22 1.79
N GLU A 51 8.99 19.32 2.94
CA GLU A 51 7.89 20.25 3.15
C GLU A 51 7.92 20.75 4.59
N GLU A 52 8.09 22.07 4.77
CA GLU A 52 8.27 22.69 6.10
C GLU A 52 7.06 22.50 7.03
N GLY A 53 5.86 22.28 6.47
CA GLY A 53 4.63 22.02 7.22
C GLY A 53 4.39 20.54 7.56
N ALA A 54 5.13 19.61 6.94
CA ALA A 54 4.93 18.20 7.14
C ALA A 54 5.58 17.72 8.46
N LYS A 55 4.99 16.70 9.08
CA LYS A 55 5.54 16.12 10.32
C LYS A 55 6.97 15.61 10.09
N GLY A 56 7.93 16.27 10.73
CA GLY A 56 9.35 15.99 10.56
C GLY A 56 9.94 16.48 9.24
N GLY A 57 9.34 17.47 8.58
CA GLY A 57 9.88 18.14 7.40
C GLY A 57 9.85 17.34 6.11
N LEU A 58 9.16 16.20 6.09
CA LEU A 58 9.06 15.33 4.92
C LEU A 58 7.62 14.99 4.63
N ALA A 59 7.14 15.40 3.46
CA ALA A 59 5.88 14.97 2.91
C ALA A 59 6.08 13.73 2.03
N HIS A 60 4.97 13.03 1.79
CA HIS A 60 4.98 11.85 0.94
C HIS A 60 3.61 11.66 0.31
N GLU A 61 3.60 11.01 -0.83
CA GLU A 61 2.40 10.61 -1.53
C GLU A 61 2.56 9.21 -2.13
N ALA A 62 1.47 8.59 -2.54
CA ALA A 62 1.44 7.24 -3.09
C ALA A 62 0.64 7.16 -4.40
N GLY A 63 0.76 6.05 -5.10
CA GLY A 63 -0.11 5.78 -6.25
C GLY A 63 0.13 6.69 -7.44
N PRO A 64 -0.91 6.98 -8.22
CA PRO A 64 -0.83 7.93 -9.33
C PRO A 64 -0.34 9.33 -8.92
N TRP A 65 -0.71 9.79 -7.72
CA TRP A 65 -0.26 11.08 -7.18
C TRP A 65 1.24 11.14 -6.92
N ALA A 66 1.84 10.06 -6.42
CA ALA A 66 3.30 9.95 -6.30
C ALA A 66 4.01 10.08 -7.66
N ILE A 67 3.41 9.53 -8.71
CA ILE A 67 3.97 9.62 -10.07
C ILE A 67 3.84 11.05 -10.59
N ALA A 68 2.69 11.69 -10.39
CA ALA A 68 2.48 13.08 -10.79
C ALA A 68 3.49 14.02 -10.13
N GLU A 69 3.67 13.90 -8.81
CA GLU A 69 4.65 14.68 -8.03
C GLU A 69 6.07 14.51 -8.57
N TYR A 70 6.49 13.26 -8.80
CA TYR A 70 7.83 12.99 -9.33
C TYR A 70 8.03 13.51 -10.76
N MET A 71 6.98 13.50 -11.59
CA MET A 71 7.05 14.03 -12.95
C MET A 71 7.14 15.56 -12.98
N GLU A 72 6.55 16.24 -12.00
CA GLU A 72 6.59 17.70 -11.87
C GLU A 72 7.89 18.18 -11.23
N TYR A 73 8.37 17.49 -10.17
CA TYR A 73 9.54 17.87 -9.38
C TYR A 73 10.54 16.72 -9.19
N PRO A 74 11.17 16.21 -10.27
CA PRO A 74 12.04 15.02 -10.18
C PRO A 74 13.32 15.25 -9.37
N GLU A 75 13.88 16.46 -9.37
CA GLU A 75 15.15 16.77 -8.70
C GLU A 75 14.98 16.90 -7.17
N ASP A 76 13.85 17.45 -6.75
CA ASP A 76 13.51 17.72 -5.34
C ASP A 76 12.80 16.54 -4.66
N SER A 77 12.51 15.49 -5.42
CA SER A 77 11.77 14.32 -4.95
C SER A 77 12.61 13.05 -4.90
N ARG A 78 12.14 12.08 -4.09
CA ARG A 78 12.64 10.70 -4.09
C ARG A 78 11.49 9.76 -4.38
N PHE A 79 11.56 9.11 -5.54
CA PHE A 79 10.55 8.17 -6.00
C PHE A 79 10.96 6.73 -5.71
N LEU A 80 10.04 5.96 -5.14
CA LEU A 80 10.20 4.56 -4.81
C LEU A 80 9.09 3.75 -5.49
N GLN A 81 9.48 2.79 -6.31
CA GLN A 81 8.57 1.86 -6.98
C GLN A 81 8.90 0.42 -6.62
N SER A 82 7.92 -0.48 -6.78
CA SER A 82 8.14 -1.92 -6.61
C SER A 82 8.69 -2.32 -5.24
N PHE A 83 8.39 -1.54 -4.21
CA PHE A 83 8.92 -1.77 -2.86
C PHE A 83 8.38 -3.06 -2.23
N LYS A 84 7.26 -3.62 -2.70
CA LYS A 84 6.82 -4.97 -2.31
C LYS A 84 7.90 -6.04 -2.52
N SER A 85 8.74 -5.90 -3.54
CA SER A 85 9.78 -6.89 -3.88
C SER A 85 10.79 -7.14 -2.77
N VAL A 86 10.95 -6.19 -1.83
CA VAL A 86 11.89 -6.34 -0.71
C VAL A 86 11.25 -6.93 0.54
N ALA A 87 9.94 -7.21 0.52
CA ALA A 87 9.22 -7.70 1.70
C ALA A 87 9.85 -8.96 2.30
N ALA A 88 10.18 -9.94 1.45
CA ALA A 88 10.81 -11.21 1.84
C ALA A 88 12.34 -11.17 1.79
N SER A 89 12.94 -10.01 1.53
CA SER A 89 14.39 -9.90 1.38
C SER A 89 15.05 -9.66 2.74
N PRO A 90 15.88 -10.60 3.26
CA PRO A 90 16.57 -10.43 4.53
C PRO A 90 17.71 -9.41 4.46
N ILE A 91 18.24 -9.13 3.27
CA ILE A 91 19.30 -8.14 3.05
C ILE A 91 18.76 -6.69 3.04
N PHE A 92 17.45 -6.52 2.89
CA PHE A 92 16.84 -5.21 2.99
C PHE A 92 16.53 -4.92 4.45
N GLU A 93 17.18 -3.92 5.03
CA GLU A 93 16.86 -3.45 6.39
C GLU A 93 15.97 -2.20 6.34
N SER A 94 16.34 -1.23 5.49
CA SER A 94 15.61 0.02 5.31
C SER A 94 15.97 0.69 3.98
N ALA A 95 15.10 1.56 3.49
CA ALA A 95 15.40 2.52 2.44
C ALA A 95 15.84 3.86 3.05
N ASN A 96 16.94 4.43 2.54
CA ASN A 96 17.38 5.78 2.89
C ASN A 96 16.65 6.78 1.97
N ILE A 97 15.78 7.60 2.53
CA ILE A 97 15.04 8.65 1.84
C ILE A 97 15.44 9.98 2.46
N PHE A 98 16.24 10.75 1.72
CA PHE A 98 16.98 11.90 2.26
C PHE A 98 17.77 11.51 3.51
N GLU A 99 17.55 12.16 4.65
CA GLU A 99 18.25 11.88 5.92
C GLU A 99 17.54 10.83 6.78
N LYS A 100 16.42 10.26 6.31
CA LYS A 100 15.59 9.33 7.09
C LYS A 100 15.72 7.91 6.57
N ARG A 101 15.62 6.95 7.50
CA ARG A 101 15.58 5.52 7.20
C ARG A 101 14.16 5.00 7.41
N TYR A 102 13.62 4.33 6.40
CA TYR A 102 12.30 3.71 6.47
C TYR A 102 12.40 2.21 6.25
N ARG A 103 11.87 1.43 7.19
CA ARG A 103 11.69 -0.01 7.04
C ARG A 103 10.53 -0.31 6.11
N PHE A 104 10.44 -1.56 5.68
CA PHE A 104 9.38 -2.00 4.77
C PHE A 104 7.98 -1.69 5.32
N GLU A 105 7.73 -2.05 6.59
CA GLU A 105 6.44 -1.89 7.23
C GLU A 105 6.02 -0.42 7.38
N GLU A 106 7.00 0.49 7.51
CA GLU A 106 6.76 1.94 7.61
C GLU A 106 6.37 2.51 6.24
N LEU A 107 7.10 2.14 5.19
CA LEU A 107 6.75 2.48 3.80
C LEU A 107 5.35 1.95 3.45
N GLY A 108 5.07 0.70 3.83
CA GLY A 108 3.77 0.07 3.63
C GLY A 108 2.65 0.81 4.36
N ALA A 109 2.83 1.19 5.61
CA ALA A 109 1.82 1.95 6.35
C ALA A 109 1.56 3.33 5.73
N MET A 110 2.62 4.03 5.29
CA MET A 110 2.50 5.31 4.58
C MET A 110 1.71 5.15 3.27
N PHE A 111 2.01 4.10 2.50
CA PHE A 111 1.29 3.75 1.28
C PHE A 111 -0.20 3.48 1.54
N LEU A 112 -0.54 2.66 2.54
CA LEU A 112 -1.93 2.34 2.89
C LEU A 112 -2.70 3.57 3.37
N ASN A 113 -2.07 4.46 4.14
CA ASN A 113 -2.71 5.69 4.60
C ASN A 113 -3.10 6.60 3.43
N ARG A 114 -2.23 6.74 2.43
CA ARG A 114 -2.53 7.49 1.22
C ARG A 114 -3.58 6.82 0.36
N MET A 115 -3.53 5.50 0.21
CA MET A 115 -4.58 4.73 -0.48
C MET A 115 -5.96 4.97 0.15
N VAL A 116 -6.07 4.99 1.49
CA VAL A 116 -7.32 5.31 2.19
C VAL A 116 -7.75 6.76 1.92
N GLY A 117 -6.82 7.70 2.02
CA GLY A 117 -7.10 9.13 1.78
C GLY A 117 -7.65 9.40 0.37
N HIS A 118 -7.18 8.66 -0.64
CA HIS A 118 -7.65 8.79 -2.01
C HIS A 118 -8.87 7.94 -2.35
N ALA A 119 -9.37 7.12 -1.42
CA ALA A 119 -10.55 6.30 -1.64
C ALA A 119 -11.88 7.08 -1.54
N GLY A 120 -11.85 8.40 -1.45
CA GLY A 120 -13.05 9.24 -1.43
C GLY A 120 -14.01 8.93 -0.26
N GLY A 121 -13.48 8.46 0.86
CA GLY A 121 -14.24 8.06 2.05
C GLY A 121 -14.77 6.61 2.04
N ALA A 122 -14.63 5.88 0.92
CA ALA A 122 -15.07 4.48 0.83
C ALA A 122 -14.31 3.56 1.81
N LEU A 123 -13.12 3.96 2.23
CA LEU A 123 -12.27 3.24 3.17
C LEU A 123 -12.17 3.91 4.55
N ASP A 124 -13.03 4.87 4.89
CA ASP A 124 -13.01 5.51 6.22
C ASP A 124 -13.55 4.56 7.29
N GLN A 125 -14.59 3.79 6.95
CA GLN A 125 -15.16 2.74 7.79
C GLN A 125 -14.87 1.36 7.19
N ARG A 126 -13.66 0.87 7.45
CA ARG A 126 -13.22 -0.45 6.96
C ARG A 126 -13.90 -1.58 7.74
N PRO A 127 -14.28 -2.68 7.07
CA PRO A 127 -14.67 -3.91 7.75
C PRO A 127 -13.58 -4.42 8.70
N GLU A 128 -13.99 -5.13 9.75
CA GLU A 128 -13.05 -5.77 10.67
C GLU A 128 -12.14 -6.77 9.95
N ARG A 129 -12.72 -7.52 9.00
CA ARG A 129 -12.01 -8.54 8.22
C ARG A 129 -11.38 -7.95 6.97
N ILE A 130 -10.06 -8.07 6.87
CA ILE A 130 -9.27 -7.69 5.71
C ILE A 130 -8.59 -8.94 5.15
N ILE A 131 -8.78 -9.18 3.86
CA ILE A 131 -8.20 -10.29 3.12
C ILE A 131 -7.09 -9.73 2.24
N VAL A 132 -5.86 -10.15 2.46
CA VAL A 132 -4.69 -9.68 1.71
C VAL A 132 -4.15 -10.81 0.84
N GLY A 133 -4.02 -10.53 -0.47
CA GLY A 133 -3.34 -11.42 -1.40
C GLY A 133 -1.85 -11.53 -1.04
N ARG A 134 -1.34 -12.77 -1.01
CA ARG A 134 0.11 -13.02 -0.93
C ARG A 134 0.58 -13.86 -2.11
N PRO A 135 1.76 -13.55 -2.67
CA PRO A 135 2.31 -14.37 -3.74
C PRO A 135 2.63 -15.77 -3.22
N VAL A 136 2.47 -16.77 -4.08
CA VAL A 136 2.90 -18.15 -3.78
C VAL A 136 4.42 -18.22 -3.61
N THR A 137 5.16 -17.41 -4.38
CA THR A 137 6.61 -17.26 -4.28
C THR A 137 6.96 -15.78 -4.21
N TYR A 138 7.61 -15.34 -3.13
CA TYR A 138 8.09 -13.96 -3.05
C TYR A 138 9.27 -13.70 -4.01
N ALA A 139 9.39 -12.46 -4.49
CA ALA A 139 10.48 -12.05 -5.37
C ALA A 139 11.85 -12.12 -4.65
N GLY A 140 12.91 -12.43 -5.42
CA GLY A 140 14.29 -12.49 -4.94
C GLY A 140 14.92 -13.89 -5.03
N SER A 141 16.24 -13.97 -4.86
CA SER A 141 16.99 -15.23 -4.98
C SER A 141 16.92 -16.13 -3.74
N ARG A 142 16.59 -15.56 -2.57
CA ARG A 142 16.41 -16.27 -1.28
C ARG A 142 15.31 -15.59 -0.46
N PRO A 143 14.03 -15.73 -0.84
CA PRO A 143 12.93 -15.15 -0.08
C PRO A 143 12.79 -15.81 1.29
N ASP A 144 12.61 -15.00 2.32
CA ASP A 144 12.23 -15.43 3.67
C ASP A 144 10.74 -15.12 3.90
N GLU A 145 9.90 -16.16 3.79
CA GLU A 145 8.45 -16.04 3.97
C GLU A 145 8.05 -15.62 5.38
N ALA A 146 8.79 -16.07 6.40
CA ALA A 146 8.48 -15.74 7.79
C ALA A 146 8.78 -14.25 8.06
N LEU A 147 9.87 -13.74 7.51
CA LEU A 147 10.19 -12.31 7.54
C LEU A 147 9.14 -11.48 6.81
N ALA A 148 8.73 -11.91 5.61
CA ALA A 148 7.69 -11.22 4.85
C ALA A 148 6.39 -11.17 5.64
N ARG A 149 5.98 -12.29 6.27
CA ARG A 149 4.78 -12.35 7.09
C ARG A 149 4.83 -11.36 8.25
N LYS A 150 5.94 -11.35 9.01
CA LYS A 150 6.14 -10.40 10.13
C LYS A 150 6.05 -8.95 9.69
N ARG A 151 6.65 -8.61 8.55
CA ARG A 151 6.62 -7.26 7.97
C ARG A 151 5.24 -6.84 7.51
N TYR A 152 4.51 -7.77 6.88
CA TYR A 152 3.12 -7.55 6.51
C TYR A 152 2.24 -7.35 7.75
N ASP A 153 2.36 -8.20 8.77
CA ASP A 153 1.60 -8.04 10.03
C ASP A 153 1.87 -6.64 10.65
N ALA A 154 3.12 -6.18 10.65
CA ALA A 154 3.47 -4.85 11.14
C ALA A 154 2.93 -3.70 10.25
N MET A 155 2.97 -3.86 8.92
CA MET A 155 2.41 -2.92 7.96
C MET A 155 0.89 -2.73 8.16
N PHE A 156 0.18 -3.82 8.45
CA PHE A 156 -1.28 -3.84 8.59
C PHE A 156 -1.81 -3.62 10.01
N ALA A 157 -0.93 -3.53 11.03
CA ALA A 157 -1.32 -3.47 12.44
C ALA A 157 -2.29 -2.32 12.79
N GLY A 158 -2.30 -1.22 12.03
CA GLY A 158 -3.23 -0.10 12.19
C GLY A 158 -4.31 -0.01 11.09
N PHE A 159 -4.32 -0.94 10.14
CA PHE A 159 -5.18 -0.88 8.96
C PHE A 159 -6.53 -1.58 9.18
N GLY A 160 -6.56 -2.69 9.92
CA GLY A 160 -7.79 -3.41 10.27
C GLY A 160 -7.60 -4.33 11.47
N ALA A 161 -8.71 -4.89 11.97
CA ALA A 161 -8.74 -5.67 13.20
C ALA A 161 -8.35 -7.15 12.98
N ASP A 162 -8.68 -7.73 11.83
CA ASP A 162 -8.49 -9.15 11.53
C ASP A 162 -7.96 -9.35 10.10
N ILE A 163 -6.65 -9.62 9.98
CA ILE A 163 -5.95 -9.74 8.69
C ILE A 163 -5.81 -11.23 8.30
N HIS A 164 -6.40 -11.60 7.17
CA HIS A 164 -6.36 -12.94 6.57
C HIS A 164 -5.50 -12.93 5.32
N TYR A 165 -4.44 -13.74 5.29
CA TYR A 165 -3.60 -13.88 4.10
C TYR A 165 -4.06 -15.06 3.26
N VAL A 166 -4.38 -14.80 2.00
CA VAL A 166 -4.83 -15.81 1.03
C VAL A 166 -3.81 -15.88 -0.10
N TYR A 167 -3.51 -17.09 -0.56
CA TYR A 167 -2.63 -17.27 -1.72
C TYR A 167 -3.27 -16.63 -2.95
N GLU A 168 -2.51 -15.82 -3.66
CA GLU A 168 -2.84 -15.43 -5.02
C GLU A 168 -2.91 -16.72 -5.87
N PRO A 169 -3.97 -16.91 -6.69
CA PRO A 169 -4.07 -18.07 -7.55
C PRO A 169 -2.86 -18.13 -8.49
N LEU A 170 -2.36 -19.35 -8.74
CA LEU A 170 -1.33 -19.57 -9.76
C LEU A 170 -1.94 -19.17 -11.11
N ILE A 171 -1.35 -18.17 -11.75
CA ILE A 171 -1.69 -17.71 -13.10
C ILE A 171 -0.64 -18.20 -14.08
#